data_AF-A0A3D5D662-F1
#
_entry.id   AF-A0A3D5D662-F1
#
_cell.length_a   1.000
_cell.length_b   1.000
_cell.length_c   1.000
_cell.angle_alpha   90.00
_cell.angle_beta   90.00
_cell.angle_gamma   90.00
#
_symmetry.space_group_name_H-M   'P 1'
#
loop_
_entity.id
_entity.type
_entity.pdbx_description
1 polymer ?
#
loop_
_entity_poly.entity_id
_entity_poly.type
_entity_poly.pdbx_seq_one_letter_code
_entity_poly.pdbx_strand_id
1 'polypeptide(L)'
;GHPKIKTPVLDRMAKRGVKLTAFYAGATVCTPSRMALMTGSYPIRLGWSKGVVGHILSTAHGLSPRAVTMAERFKSAGYQTAMSGKWHLGDRRPFRPHRQG
;
A
#
# COMPACT_ATOMS: atom_id res chain seq x y z
N GLY A 1 -13.70 20.58 6.37
CA GLY A 1 -12.36 20.63 5.75
C GLY A 1 -11.36 21.13 6.78
N HIS A 2 -10.07 21.13 6.49
CA HIS A 2 -9.06 21.65 7.42
C HIS A 2 -9.10 23.20 7.42
N PRO A 3 -9.13 23.89 8.58
CA PRO A 3 -9.31 25.34 8.63
C PRO A 3 -8.10 26.11 8.04
N LYS A 4 -6.88 25.63 8.29
CA LYS A 4 -5.62 26.28 7.88
C LYS A 4 -5.02 25.73 6.57
N ILE A 5 -4.73 24.43 6.50
CA ILE A 5 -4.17 23.77 5.32
C ILE A 5 -5.14 23.86 4.14
N LYS A 6 -4.65 24.40 3.03
CA LYS A 6 -5.40 24.52 1.78
C LYS A 6 -4.97 23.44 0.80
N THR A 7 -5.94 22.71 0.25
CA THR A 7 -5.70 21.61 -0.69
C THR A 7 -6.53 21.81 -1.97
N PRO A 8 -6.37 22.94 -2.70
CA PRO A 8 -7.32 23.34 -3.74
C PRO A 8 -7.48 22.31 -4.87
N VAL A 9 -6.44 21.54 -5.19
CA VAL A 9 -6.49 20.46 -6.18
C VAL A 9 -7.33 19.27 -5.68
N LEU A 10 -7.12 18.83 -4.43
CA LEU A 10 -7.89 17.74 -3.82
C LEU A 10 -9.33 18.16 -3.53
N ASP A 11 -9.55 19.41 -3.12
CA ASP A 11 -10.89 19.97 -2.88
C ASP A 11 -11.71 19.97 -4.17
N ARG A 12 -11.08 20.30 -5.30
CA ARG A 12 -11.71 20.20 -6.62
C ARG A 12 -12.01 18.76 -7.01
N MET A 13 -11.10 17.82 -6.76
CA MET A 13 -11.32 16.39 -6.98
C MET A 13 -12.52 15.88 -6.17
N ALA A 14 -12.61 16.23 -4.88
CA ALA A 14 -13.71 15.84 -4.01
C ALA A 14 -15.06 16.45 -4.44
N LYS A 15 -15.08 17.68 -4.97
CA LYS A 15 -16.30 18.34 -5.47
C LYS A 15 -16.82 17.73 -6.78
N ARG A 16 -15.94 17.16 -7.60
CA ARG A 16 -16.27 16.59 -8.93
C ARG A 16 -16.40 15.07 -8.93
N GLY A 17 -16.18 14.43 -7.78
CA GLY A 17 -16.22 12.98 -7.64
C GLY A 17 -16.98 12.56 -6.38
N VAL A 18 -16.60 11.40 -5.84
CA VAL A 18 -17.20 10.86 -4.62
C VAL A 18 -16.23 11.06 -3.45
N LYS A 19 -16.74 11.63 -2.35
CA LYS A 19 -16.00 11.77 -1.09
C LYS A 19 -16.55 10.77 -0.07
N LEU A 20 -15.72 9.82 0.33
CA LEU A 20 -16.03 8.87 1.38
C LEU A 20 -15.74 9.51 2.74
N THR A 21 -16.75 9.67 3.59
CA THR A 21 -16.61 10.22 4.95
C THR A 21 -16.33 9.15 6.00
N ALA A 22 -16.53 7.87 5.63
CA ALA A 22 -16.13 6.70 6.41
C ALA A 22 -15.31 5.77 5.50
N PHE A 23 -13.99 5.94 5.51
CA PHE A 23 -13.03 5.13 4.75
C PHE A 23 -11.85 4.77 5.64
N TYR A 24 -11.57 3.48 5.77
CA TYR A 24 -10.60 2.96 6.73
C TYR A 24 -9.44 2.27 6.00
N ALA A 25 -8.22 2.57 6.43
CA ALA A 25 -7.04 1.86 5.98
C ALA A 25 -7.03 0.42 6.55
N GLY A 26 -6.34 -0.50 5.87
CA GLY A 26 -6.28 -1.90 6.31
C GLY A 26 -5.47 -2.15 7.59
N ALA A 27 -4.74 -1.15 8.08
CA ALA A 27 -4.10 -1.13 9.40
C ALA A 27 -3.77 0.30 9.84
N THR A 28 -3.42 0.48 11.11
CA THR A 28 -3.09 1.77 11.74
C THR A 28 -1.67 2.27 11.43
N VAL A 29 -0.82 1.45 10.80
CA VAL A 29 0.57 1.80 10.48
C VAL A 29 0.96 1.36 9.06
N CYS A 30 2.03 1.97 8.55
CA CYS A 30 2.41 1.99 7.13
C CYS A 30 2.59 0.62 6.46
N THR A 31 3.53 -0.23 6.88
CA THR A 31 3.76 -1.56 6.24
C THR A 31 2.49 -2.41 6.16
N PRO A 32 1.80 -2.74 7.28
CA PRO A 32 0.61 -3.57 7.22
C PRO A 32 -0.53 -2.90 6.43
N SER A 33 -0.69 -1.57 6.50
CA SER A 33 -1.69 -0.87 5.68
C SER A 33 -1.43 -1.00 4.18
N ARG A 34 -0.15 -0.92 3.77
CA ARG A 34 0.27 -1.13 2.38
C ARG A 34 0.11 -2.57 1.94
N MET A 35 0.35 -3.55 2.83
CA MET A 35 0.08 -4.96 2.52
C MET A 35 -1.40 -5.18 2.22
N ALA A 36 -2.27 -4.60 3.04
CA ALA A 36 -3.70 -4.69 2.83
C ALA A 36 -4.15 -4.02 1.52
N LEU A 37 -3.62 -2.82 1.22
CA LEU A 37 -3.89 -2.15 -0.04
C LEU A 37 -3.47 -3.01 -1.24
N MET A 38 -2.23 -3.49 -1.25
CA MET A 38 -1.68 -4.21 -2.41
C MET A 38 -2.33 -5.57 -2.63
N THR A 39 -2.79 -6.26 -1.58
CA THR A 39 -3.26 -7.66 -1.70
C THR A 39 -4.77 -7.84 -1.52
N GLY A 40 -5.48 -6.80 -1.08
CA GLY A 40 -6.89 -6.92 -0.65
C GLY A 40 -7.10 -7.83 0.56
N SER A 41 -6.04 -8.17 1.30
CA SER A 41 -6.10 -9.09 2.44
C SER A 41 -5.64 -8.43 3.75
N TYR A 42 -6.30 -8.76 4.86
CA TYR A 42 -5.82 -8.32 6.17
C TYR A 42 -4.39 -8.82 6.43
N PRO A 43 -3.49 -7.99 6.99
CA PRO A 43 -2.07 -8.35 7.16
C PRO A 43 -1.86 -9.63 7.96
N ILE A 44 -2.73 -9.89 8.95
CA ILE A 44 -2.69 -11.12 9.75
C ILE A 44 -2.88 -12.38 8.90
N ARG A 45 -3.69 -12.34 7.82
CA ARG A 45 -3.88 -13.45 6.87
C ARG A 45 -2.63 -13.71 6.03
N LEU A 46 -1.73 -12.73 5.95
CA LEU A 46 -0.44 -12.81 5.27
C LEU A 46 0.70 -13.19 6.22
N GLY A 47 0.39 -13.52 7.48
CA GLY A 47 1.38 -13.82 8.52
C GLY A 47 2.04 -12.58 9.12
N TRP A 48 1.51 -11.37 8.87
CA TRP A 48 2.07 -10.13 9.40
C TRP A 48 1.34 -9.67 10.66
N SER A 49 1.87 -10.03 11.83
CA SER A 49 1.21 -9.80 13.12
C SER A 49 1.74 -8.58 13.90
N LYS A 50 2.93 -8.06 13.58
CA LYS A 50 3.50 -6.92 14.30
C LYS A 50 4.56 -6.18 13.49
N GLY A 51 4.78 -4.92 13.86
CA GLY A 51 5.92 -4.13 13.42
C GLY A 51 5.82 -3.57 12.01
N VAL A 52 6.81 -2.74 11.70
CA VAL A 52 6.94 -2.01 10.45
C VAL A 52 8.31 -2.35 9.86
N VAL A 53 8.44 -2.49 8.55
CA VAL A 53 9.77 -2.75 7.97
C VAL A 53 10.70 -1.57 8.26
N GLY A 54 11.88 -1.82 8.82
CA GLY A 54 12.81 -0.79 9.28
C GLY A 54 12.45 -0.17 10.64
N HIS A 55 11.40 -0.65 11.31
CA HIS A 55 11.04 -0.25 12.67
C HIS A 55 10.38 -1.42 13.42
N ILE A 56 11.07 -2.01 14.41
CA ILE A 56 10.78 -3.31 15.05
C ILE A 56 11.12 -4.50 14.14
N LEU A 57 10.77 -4.47 12.86
CA LEU A 57 11.18 -5.50 11.90
C LEU A 57 12.37 -5.05 11.07
N SER A 58 13.29 -5.98 10.79
CA SER A 58 14.44 -5.70 9.93
C SER A 58 14.00 -5.47 8.48
N THR A 59 14.86 -4.82 7.70
CA THR A 59 14.70 -4.64 6.25
C THR A 59 14.76 -5.96 5.46
N ALA A 60 15.15 -7.06 6.10
CA ALA A 60 15.06 -8.40 5.53
C ALA A 60 13.65 -9.01 5.60
N HIS A 61 12.69 -8.33 6.25
CA HIS A 61 11.28 -8.72 6.21
C HIS A 61 10.56 -7.96 5.10
N GLY A 62 9.50 -8.56 4.56
CA GLY A 62 8.69 -7.95 3.51
C GLY A 62 7.41 -8.75 3.25
N LEU A 63 6.60 -8.27 2.30
CA LEU A 63 5.45 -9.00 1.83
C LEU A 63 5.90 -10.38 1.32
N SER A 64 5.20 -11.45 1.71
CA SER A 64 5.54 -12.80 1.22
C SER A 64 5.54 -12.82 -0.32
N PRO A 65 6.56 -13.36 -1.00
CA PRO A 65 6.61 -13.41 -2.47
C PRO A 65 5.51 -14.28 -3.09
N ARG A 66 4.79 -15.06 -2.27
CA ARG A 66 3.62 -15.83 -2.69
C ARG A 66 2.33 -15.01 -2.70
N ALA A 67 2.32 -13.85 -2.06
CA ALA A 67 1.17 -12.96 -2.08
C ALA A 67 1.11 -12.22 -3.42
N VAL A 68 -0.04 -12.33 -4.09
CA VAL A 68 -0.29 -11.64 -5.35
C VAL A 68 -0.81 -10.24 -5.08
N THR A 69 -0.17 -9.25 -5.70
CA THR A 69 -0.51 -7.83 -5.60
C THR A 69 -1.50 -7.41 -6.68
N MET A 70 -2.21 -6.29 -6.47
CA MET A 70 -3.10 -5.70 -7.47
C MET A 70 -2.35 -5.36 -8.76
N ALA A 71 -1.08 -4.98 -8.66
CA ALA A 71 -0.29 -4.60 -9.81
C ALA A 71 0.09 -5.82 -10.67
N GLU A 72 0.40 -6.96 -10.05
CA GLU A 72 0.57 -8.23 -10.77
C GLU A 72 -0.73 -8.69 -11.43
N ARG A 73 -1.89 -8.50 -10.78
CA ARG A 73 -3.20 -8.77 -11.38
C ARG A 73 -3.45 -7.88 -12.59
N PHE A 74 -3.23 -6.58 -12.49
CA PHE A 74 -3.41 -5.64 -13.60
C PHE A 74 -2.43 -5.91 -14.74
N LYS A 75 -1.18 -6.23 -14.42
CA LYS A 75 -0.17 -6.62 -15.42
C LYS A 75 -0.59 -7.87 -16.19
N SER A 76 -1.15 -8.88 -15.52
CA SER A 76 -1.69 -10.07 -16.21
C SER A 76 -2.89 -9.76 -17.13
N ALA A 77 -3.57 -8.63 -16.91
CA ALA A 77 -4.66 -8.13 -17.74
C ALA A 77 -4.20 -7.13 -18.81
N GLY A 78 -2.89 -6.95 -19.01
CA GLY A 78 -2.32 -6.09 -20.06
C GLY A 78 -2.04 -4.63 -19.65
N TYR A 79 -2.21 -4.28 -18.37
CA TYR A 79 -1.87 -2.92 -17.90
C TYR A 79 -0.36 -2.75 -17.74
N GLN A 80 0.13 -1.56 -18.09
CA GLN A 80 1.45 -1.10 -17.65
C GLN A 80 1.35 -0.60 -16.21
N THR A 81 2.17 -1.15 -15.31
CA THR A 81 2.21 -0.76 -13.90
C THR A 81 3.50 0.00 -13.57
N ALA A 82 3.38 1.00 -12.71
CA ALA A 82 4.51 1.78 -12.22
C ALA A 82 4.31 2.13 -10.75
N MET A 83 5.42 2.30 -10.03
CA MET A 83 5.43 2.67 -8.62
C MET A 83 6.37 3.86 -8.42
N SER A 84 5.87 4.90 -7.75
CA SER A 84 6.64 6.11 -7.42
C SER A 84 6.56 6.40 -5.92
N GLY A 85 7.70 6.74 -5.32
CA GLY A 85 7.82 7.07 -3.90
C GLY A 85 8.11 5.86 -3.01
N LYS A 86 7.41 5.74 -1.88
CA LYS A 86 7.72 4.79 -0.79
C LYS A 86 7.04 3.45 -0.97
N TRP A 87 7.81 2.35 -1.02
CA TRP A 87 7.30 0.99 -1.16
C TRP A 87 6.88 0.37 0.18
N HIS A 88 7.85 0.20 1.08
CA HIS A 88 7.66 -0.24 2.47
C HIS A 88 7.10 -1.66 2.68
N LEU A 89 7.23 -2.52 1.66
CA LEU A 89 6.92 -3.95 1.70
C LEU A 89 8.17 -4.83 1.62
N GLY A 90 9.33 -4.27 1.97
CA GLY A 90 10.67 -4.89 1.87
C GLY A 90 11.53 -4.24 0.79
N ASP A 91 12.84 -4.09 1.02
CA ASP A 91 13.79 -3.45 0.10
C ASP A 91 14.93 -4.38 -0.36
N ARG A 92 15.09 -5.52 0.32
CA ARG A 92 15.97 -6.63 -0.06
C ARG A 92 15.26 -7.56 -1.05
N ARG A 93 16.05 -8.32 -1.81
CA ARG A 93 15.51 -9.46 -2.57
C ARG A 93 14.90 -10.46 -1.58
N PRO A 94 13.75 -11.08 -1.86
CA PRO A 94 12.94 -10.98 -3.08
C PRO A 94 11.93 -9.81 -3.14
N PHE A 95 11.77 -9.01 -2.10
CA PHE A 95 10.64 -8.10 -1.84
C PHE A 95 10.64 -6.77 -2.61
N ARG A 96 11.51 -6.60 -3.61
CA ARG A 96 11.64 -5.32 -4.34
C ARG A 96 10.42 -5.07 -5.24
N PRO A 97 9.99 -3.81 -5.42
CA PRO A 97 8.73 -3.51 -6.11
C PRO A 97 8.69 -4.00 -7.56
N HIS A 98 9.79 -3.91 -8.32
CA HIS A 98 9.84 -4.41 -9.71
C HIS A 98 9.81 -5.95 -9.83
N ARG A 99 9.88 -6.68 -8.71
CA ARG A 99 9.75 -8.14 -8.66
C ARG A 99 8.38 -8.58 -8.12
N GLN A 100 7.68 -7.71 -7.42
CA GLN A 100 6.41 -7.99 -6.74
C GLN A 100 5.50 -6.75 -6.83
N GLY A 101 5.20 -6.34 -8.07
CA GLY A 101 4.50 -5.11 -8.46
C GLY A 101 4.51 -4.88 -9.97
#